data_AF-A0A2G4HGD3-F1
#
_entry.id   AF-A0A2G4HGD3-F1
#
_cell.length_a   1.000
_cell.length_b   1.000
_cell.length_c   1.000
_cell.angle_alpha   90.00
_cell.angle_beta   90.00
_cell.angle_gamma   90.00
#
_symmetry.space_group_name_H-M   'P 1'
#
loop_
_entity.id
_entity.type
_entity.pdbx_description
1 polymer ?
#
loop_
_entity_poly.entity_id
_entity_poly.type
_entity_poly.pdbx_seq_one_letter_code
_entity_poly.pdbx_strand_id
1 'polypeptide(L)'
;MIVTTAQLFKHAYGQYAVGAYNINNAEQAMGLFKGAIDSKAPFIIQISKGARKYTDKRMLEAIIRSAAEIFPEAIFAVHLDHGDEQTCYECIDSGFFSSVMIDASHDPFDENVAITKRVVDRAHAKGISVEAELGMLGGVEEDIKVEEGNACLTDPVEAEDFVKKTGCDSLACAIGTSHGAFKFKGKQSLHFDVLEKIKARLPGYPLVMHGSSSVPQDEVARINAAGGQIAGSMGVDVNEYLPAAKRGVTKVNIDTDGRLVWTRVHREYFRDKPGDFDFRPPGKIFIEEYAKFIASRNVLLGSAGQLESLRASLAK
;
A
#
# COMPACT_ATOMS: atom_id res chain seq x y z
N MET A 1 -4.37 -16.17 -8.32
CA MET A 1 -2.95 -16.31 -8.73
C MET A 1 -2.08 -15.31 -7.96
N ILE A 2 -1.11 -15.79 -7.20
CA ILE A 2 -0.11 -14.94 -6.53
C ILE A 2 1.04 -14.71 -7.52
N VAL A 3 1.45 -13.46 -7.69
CA VAL A 3 2.56 -13.01 -8.56
C VAL A 3 3.50 -12.10 -7.79
N THR A 4 4.70 -11.85 -8.30
CA THR A 4 5.62 -10.88 -7.70
C THR A 4 5.19 -9.44 -8.03
N THR A 5 5.60 -8.47 -7.22
CA THR A 5 5.34 -7.05 -7.53
C THR A 5 6.05 -6.62 -8.81
N ALA A 6 7.26 -7.13 -9.10
CA ALA A 6 7.94 -6.87 -10.36
C ALA A 6 7.11 -7.29 -11.60
N GLN A 7 6.41 -8.42 -11.54
CA GLN A 7 5.50 -8.86 -12.61
C GLN A 7 4.32 -7.89 -12.78
N LEU A 8 3.71 -7.44 -11.68
CA LEU A 8 2.63 -6.44 -11.71
C LEU A 8 3.11 -5.10 -12.28
N PHE A 9 4.28 -4.63 -11.83
CA PHE A 9 4.82 -3.33 -12.21
C PHE A 9 5.27 -3.29 -13.67
N LYS A 10 5.80 -4.40 -14.19
CA LYS A 10 6.13 -4.54 -15.62
C LYS A 10 4.92 -4.27 -16.52
N HIS A 11 3.73 -4.72 -16.12
CA HIS A 11 2.49 -4.43 -16.85
C HIS A 11 1.98 -3.00 -16.58
N ALA A 12 2.10 -2.52 -15.34
CA ALA A 12 1.55 -1.23 -14.92
C ALA A 12 2.33 0.00 -15.40
N TYR A 13 3.66 -0.11 -15.55
CA TYR A 13 4.56 1.02 -15.70
C TYR A 13 4.13 2.03 -16.76
N GLY A 14 3.93 3.29 -16.34
CA GLY A 14 3.55 4.41 -17.20
C GLY A 14 2.08 4.43 -17.65
N GLN A 15 1.28 3.43 -17.26
CA GLN A 15 -0.12 3.30 -17.66
C GLN A 15 -1.08 3.52 -16.49
N TYR A 16 -0.82 2.83 -15.38
CA TYR A 16 -1.65 2.86 -14.17
C TYR A 16 -0.81 2.50 -12.94
N ALA A 17 -1.38 2.66 -11.75
CA ALA A 17 -0.75 2.18 -10.51
C ALA A 17 -1.58 1.06 -9.87
N VAL A 18 -0.91 0.13 -9.20
CA VAL A 18 -1.54 -0.95 -8.44
C VAL A 18 -1.77 -0.45 -7.02
N GLY A 19 -3.01 -0.57 -6.54
CA GLY A 19 -3.33 -0.26 -5.15
C GLY A 19 -2.73 -1.32 -4.21
N ALA A 20 -2.02 -0.87 -3.18
CA ALA A 20 -1.52 -1.73 -2.12
C ALA A 20 -2.25 -1.45 -0.81
N TYR A 21 -2.94 -2.47 -0.31
CA TYR A 21 -3.91 -2.33 0.77
C TYR A 21 -3.55 -3.21 1.96
N ASN A 22 -3.42 -2.59 3.13
CA ASN A 22 -3.17 -3.31 4.37
C ASN A 22 -4.44 -4.05 4.82
N ILE A 23 -4.27 -5.27 5.32
CA ILE A 23 -5.35 -6.02 5.98
C ILE A 23 -4.95 -6.43 7.40
N ASN A 24 -5.95 -6.53 8.27
CA ASN A 24 -5.80 -6.86 9.68
C ASN A 24 -6.85 -7.90 10.14
N ASN A 25 -7.86 -8.21 9.32
CA ASN A 25 -8.90 -9.19 9.61
C ASN A 25 -9.50 -9.81 8.33
N ALA A 26 -10.45 -10.72 8.52
CA ALA A 26 -11.11 -11.45 7.44
C ALA A 26 -12.04 -10.56 6.61
N GLU A 27 -12.78 -9.63 7.23
CA GLU A 27 -13.73 -8.76 6.54
C GLU A 27 -13.02 -7.79 5.58
N GLN A 28 -11.86 -7.26 5.96
CA GLN A 28 -11.00 -6.45 5.07
C GLN A 28 -10.53 -7.27 3.87
N ALA A 29 -10.06 -8.50 4.09
CA ALA A 29 -9.64 -9.39 3.01
C ALA A 29 -10.80 -9.68 2.04
N MET A 30 -11.97 -10.05 2.56
CA MET A 30 -13.16 -10.32 1.75
C MET A 30 -13.58 -9.09 0.92
N GLY A 31 -13.62 -7.90 1.54
CA GLY A 31 -13.96 -6.66 0.84
C GLY A 31 -12.92 -6.28 -0.22
N LEU A 32 -11.62 -6.45 0.08
CA LEU A 32 -10.53 -6.19 -0.86
C LEU A 32 -10.62 -7.08 -2.10
N PHE A 33 -10.68 -8.40 -1.90
CA PHE A 33 -10.79 -9.34 -3.02
C PHE A 33 -12.05 -9.08 -3.84
N LYS A 34 -13.21 -8.91 -3.18
CA LYS A 34 -14.47 -8.61 -3.86
C LYS A 34 -14.37 -7.33 -4.71
N GLY A 35 -13.92 -6.22 -4.13
CA GLY A 35 -13.80 -4.95 -4.84
C GLY A 35 -12.82 -5.00 -6.01
N ALA A 36 -11.71 -5.75 -5.87
CA ALA A 36 -10.75 -5.98 -6.94
C ALA A 36 -11.34 -6.80 -8.10
N ILE A 37 -12.11 -7.86 -7.79
CA ILE A 37 -12.80 -8.67 -8.81
C ILE A 37 -13.90 -7.87 -9.50
N ASP A 38 -14.73 -7.16 -8.75
CA ASP A 38 -15.82 -6.34 -9.28
C ASP A 38 -15.31 -5.26 -10.26
N SER A 39 -14.12 -4.70 -9.97
CA SER A 39 -13.46 -3.71 -10.83
C SER A 39 -12.48 -4.33 -11.85
N LYS A 40 -12.32 -5.65 -11.87
CA LYS A 40 -11.37 -6.38 -12.74
C LYS A 40 -9.97 -5.78 -12.68
N ALA A 41 -9.45 -5.54 -11.48
CA ALA A 41 -8.16 -4.92 -11.25
C ALA A 41 -7.20 -5.87 -10.51
N PRO A 42 -5.90 -5.85 -10.84
CA PRO A 42 -4.90 -6.43 -9.96
C PRO A 42 -4.71 -5.57 -8.71
N PHE A 43 -4.23 -6.18 -7.63
CA PHE A 43 -3.96 -5.49 -6.38
C PHE A 43 -2.72 -6.06 -5.68
N ILE A 44 -2.23 -5.32 -4.68
CA ILE A 44 -1.24 -5.81 -3.72
C ILE A 44 -1.95 -5.88 -2.37
N ILE A 45 -1.90 -7.05 -1.73
CA ILE A 45 -2.33 -7.21 -0.35
C ILE A 45 -1.09 -7.17 0.53
N GLN A 46 -1.08 -6.26 1.49
CA GLN A 46 0.09 -6.06 2.33
C GLN A 46 -0.21 -6.26 3.82
N ILE A 47 0.80 -6.72 4.53
CA ILE A 47 0.75 -6.93 5.97
C ILE A 47 1.93 -6.20 6.58
N SER A 48 1.66 -5.29 7.52
CA SER A 48 2.71 -4.56 8.24
C SER A 48 3.22 -5.34 9.45
N LYS A 49 4.34 -4.88 10.03
CA LYS A 49 4.87 -5.42 11.29
C LYS A 49 3.83 -5.34 12.43
N GLY A 50 3.12 -4.22 12.54
CA GLY A 50 2.03 -4.01 13.50
C GLY A 50 0.88 -4.99 13.30
N ALA A 51 0.44 -5.22 12.06
CA ALA A 51 -0.61 -6.19 11.76
C ALA A 51 -0.21 -7.62 12.18
N ARG A 52 1.04 -8.02 11.91
CA ARG A 52 1.59 -9.32 12.32
C ARG A 52 1.61 -9.51 13.83
N LYS A 53 1.85 -8.43 14.58
CA LYS A 53 1.87 -8.41 16.06
C LYS A 53 0.46 -8.32 16.67
N TYR A 54 -0.48 -7.66 16.00
CA TYR A 54 -1.84 -7.43 16.51
C TYR A 54 -2.65 -8.72 16.67
N THR A 55 -2.57 -9.65 15.72
CA THR A 55 -3.22 -10.97 15.81
C THR A 55 -2.19 -12.07 15.93
N ASP A 56 -1.76 -12.61 14.79
CA ASP A 56 -0.64 -13.50 14.60
C ASP A 56 -0.42 -13.58 13.08
N LYS A 57 0.82 -13.49 12.61
CA LYS A 57 1.14 -13.60 11.18
C LYS A 57 0.50 -14.83 10.52
N ARG A 58 0.45 -15.98 11.21
CA ARG A 58 -0.14 -17.23 10.68
C ARG A 58 -1.64 -17.09 10.40
N MET A 59 -2.36 -16.32 11.22
CA MET A 59 -3.78 -16.06 11.02
C MET A 59 -4.00 -15.19 9.77
N LEU A 60 -3.20 -14.15 9.60
CA LEU A 60 -3.28 -13.30 8.41
C LEU A 60 -2.91 -14.06 7.14
N GLU A 61 -1.86 -14.88 7.16
CA GLU A 61 -1.52 -15.75 6.03
C GLU A 61 -2.65 -16.73 5.69
N ALA A 62 -3.26 -17.37 6.70
CA ALA A 62 -4.39 -18.27 6.49
C ALA A 62 -5.62 -17.57 5.90
N ILE A 63 -5.90 -16.34 6.34
CA ILE A 63 -6.98 -15.50 5.79
C ILE A 63 -6.74 -15.23 4.30
N ILE A 64 -5.53 -14.80 3.94
CA ILE A 64 -5.21 -14.47 2.53
C ILE A 64 -5.26 -15.73 1.65
N ARG A 65 -4.73 -16.87 2.13
CA ARG A 65 -4.82 -18.16 1.41
C ARG A 65 -6.27 -18.56 1.16
N SER A 66 -7.10 -18.49 2.20
CA SER A 66 -8.53 -18.82 2.09
C SER A 66 -9.25 -17.87 1.12
N ALA A 67 -8.97 -16.57 1.18
CA ALA A 67 -9.53 -15.60 0.24
C ALA A 67 -9.10 -15.90 -1.21
N ALA A 68 -7.83 -16.28 -1.44
CA ALA A 68 -7.35 -16.64 -2.76
C ALA A 68 -8.06 -17.87 -3.36
N GLU A 69 -8.46 -18.82 -2.52
CA GLU A 69 -9.27 -19.99 -2.94
C GLU A 69 -10.72 -19.61 -3.25
N ILE A 70 -11.31 -18.70 -2.46
CA ILE A 70 -12.67 -18.17 -2.69
C ILE A 70 -12.74 -17.35 -3.98
N PHE A 71 -11.67 -16.62 -4.30
CA PHE A 71 -11.58 -15.72 -5.46
C PHE A 71 -10.45 -16.15 -6.42
N PRO A 72 -10.60 -17.31 -7.10
CA PRO A 72 -9.52 -17.89 -7.91
C PRO A 72 -9.11 -17.00 -9.10
N GLU A 73 -10.00 -16.11 -9.54
CA GLU A 73 -9.76 -15.16 -10.63
C GLU A 73 -8.81 -14.02 -10.26
N ALA A 74 -8.58 -13.75 -8.98
CA ALA A 74 -7.75 -12.64 -8.53
C ALA A 74 -6.29 -12.83 -8.96
N ILE A 75 -5.65 -11.75 -9.43
CA ILE A 75 -4.20 -11.70 -9.66
C ILE A 75 -3.63 -10.64 -8.73
N PHE A 76 -2.78 -11.05 -7.80
CA PHE A 76 -2.29 -10.17 -6.74
C PHE A 76 -0.91 -10.57 -6.23
N ALA A 77 -0.23 -9.65 -5.54
CA ALA A 77 1.00 -9.95 -4.80
C ALA A 77 0.75 -9.89 -3.29
N VAL A 78 1.47 -10.73 -2.54
CA VAL A 78 1.48 -10.69 -1.06
C VAL A 78 2.77 -10.01 -0.61
N HIS A 79 2.63 -8.88 0.07
CA HIS A 79 3.71 -7.96 0.38
C HIS A 79 3.89 -7.73 1.88
N LEU A 80 5.14 -7.75 2.36
CA LEU A 80 5.48 -7.23 3.69
C LEU A 80 5.63 -5.71 3.59
N ASP A 81 4.87 -4.97 4.38
CA ASP A 81 4.91 -3.50 4.47
C ASP A 81 5.81 -3.06 5.64
N HIS A 82 6.73 -2.14 5.39
CA HIS A 82 7.68 -1.56 6.37
C HIS A 82 8.36 -2.62 7.27
N GLY A 83 9.10 -3.54 6.64
CA GLY A 83 9.84 -4.60 7.33
C GLY A 83 11.20 -4.13 7.86
N ASP A 84 11.59 -4.65 9.03
CA ASP A 84 13.00 -4.71 9.42
C ASP A 84 13.67 -5.97 8.83
N GLU A 85 15.00 -6.04 8.88
CA GLU A 85 15.76 -7.15 8.27
C GLU A 85 15.30 -8.53 8.77
N GLN A 86 15.04 -8.67 10.08
CA GLN A 86 14.53 -9.90 10.66
C GLN A 86 13.16 -10.28 10.09
N THR A 87 12.23 -9.31 10.04
CA THR A 87 10.87 -9.54 9.54
C THR A 87 10.87 -9.87 8.05
N CYS A 88 11.72 -9.21 7.25
CA CYS A 88 11.93 -9.56 5.84
C CYS A 88 12.35 -11.02 5.71
N TYR A 89 13.32 -11.47 6.50
CA TYR A 89 13.79 -12.87 6.46
C TYR A 89 12.70 -13.85 6.84
N GLU A 90 11.91 -13.57 7.87
CA GLU A 90 10.76 -14.41 8.22
C GLU A 90 9.73 -14.52 7.07
N CYS A 91 9.43 -13.42 6.39
CA CYS A 91 8.49 -13.42 5.26
C CYS A 91 9.05 -14.16 4.03
N ILE A 92 10.33 -13.98 3.74
CA ILE A 92 11.05 -14.72 2.68
C ILE A 92 11.08 -16.22 2.99
N ASP A 93 11.20 -16.58 4.26
CA ASP A 93 11.29 -17.98 4.70
C ASP A 93 9.94 -18.68 4.85
N SER A 94 8.83 -17.93 4.96
CA SER A 94 7.50 -18.54 5.06
C SER A 94 7.02 -19.22 3.77
N GLY A 95 7.64 -18.88 2.63
CA GLY A 95 7.25 -19.40 1.31
C GLY A 95 5.86 -18.92 0.86
N PHE A 96 5.33 -17.86 1.47
CA PHE A 96 4.03 -17.28 1.13
C PHE A 96 4.14 -15.92 0.43
N PHE A 97 5.04 -15.08 0.91
CA PHE A 97 5.20 -13.73 0.38
C PHE A 97 5.83 -13.78 -1.01
N SER A 98 5.28 -12.99 -1.92
CA SER A 98 5.85 -12.79 -3.26
C SER A 98 6.59 -11.46 -3.39
N SER A 99 6.51 -10.62 -2.36
CA SER A 99 7.27 -9.39 -2.22
C SER A 99 7.52 -9.05 -0.75
N VAL A 100 8.64 -8.39 -0.46
CA VAL A 100 8.91 -7.78 0.84
C VAL A 100 9.39 -6.35 0.66
N MET A 101 9.06 -5.48 1.62
CA MET A 101 9.71 -4.19 1.77
C MET A 101 10.69 -4.22 2.93
N ILE A 102 11.90 -3.70 2.71
CA ILE A 102 12.85 -3.35 3.77
C ILE A 102 12.84 -1.83 3.95
N ASP A 103 12.53 -1.39 5.17
CA ASP A 103 12.56 0.02 5.54
C ASP A 103 13.77 0.29 6.45
N ALA A 104 14.88 0.68 5.80
CA ALA A 104 16.09 1.19 6.46
C ALA A 104 16.27 2.68 6.15
N SER A 105 15.18 3.38 5.84
CA SER A 105 15.20 4.79 5.41
C SER A 105 15.69 5.77 6.50
N HIS A 106 15.60 5.35 7.76
CA HIS A 106 16.08 6.08 8.93
C HIS A 106 17.59 5.92 9.18
N ASP A 107 18.23 4.93 8.55
CA ASP A 107 19.67 4.68 8.65
C ASP A 107 20.46 5.57 7.68
N PRO A 108 21.75 5.86 7.96
CA PRO A 108 22.63 6.53 7.01
C PRO A 108 22.66 5.81 5.65
N PHE A 109 22.82 6.56 4.56
CA PHE A 109 22.73 6.05 3.18
C PHE A 109 23.49 4.73 2.95
N ASP A 110 24.77 4.67 3.34
CA ASP A 110 25.60 3.46 3.11
C ASP A 110 25.13 2.26 3.96
N GLU A 111 24.56 2.51 5.14
CA GLU A 111 23.98 1.47 6.00
C GLU A 111 22.65 0.96 5.42
N ASN A 112 21.78 1.86 4.97
CA ASN A 112 20.55 1.50 4.25
C ASN A 112 20.88 0.66 3.00
N VAL A 113 21.87 1.08 2.20
CA VAL A 113 22.34 0.30 1.04
C VAL A 113 22.78 -1.11 1.47
N ALA A 114 23.58 -1.22 2.54
CA ALA A 114 24.10 -2.50 3.00
C ALA A 114 22.98 -3.42 3.53
N ILE A 115 22.03 -2.90 4.30
CA ILE A 115 20.88 -3.65 4.82
C ILE A 115 19.98 -4.11 3.67
N THR A 116 19.60 -3.17 2.81
CA THR A 116 18.74 -3.43 1.66
C THR A 116 19.36 -4.50 0.75
N LYS A 117 20.66 -4.40 0.46
CA LYS A 117 21.35 -5.38 -0.38
C LYS A 117 21.29 -6.81 0.21
N ARG A 118 21.42 -6.99 1.52
CA ARG A 118 21.32 -8.32 2.15
C ARG A 118 19.91 -8.91 1.99
N VAL A 119 18.88 -8.07 2.13
CA VAL A 119 17.48 -8.48 1.90
C VAL A 119 17.24 -8.82 0.43
N VAL A 120 17.72 -8.00 -0.49
CA VAL A 120 17.67 -8.25 -1.95
C VAL A 120 18.32 -9.59 -2.29
N ASP A 121 19.57 -9.81 -1.88
CA ASP A 121 20.30 -11.04 -2.21
C ASP A 121 19.55 -12.29 -1.70
N ARG A 122 18.95 -12.23 -0.50
CA ARG A 122 18.16 -13.34 0.07
C ARG A 122 16.83 -13.55 -0.65
N ALA A 123 16.09 -12.47 -0.95
CA ALA A 123 14.79 -12.53 -1.59
C ALA A 123 14.88 -13.00 -3.04
N HIS A 124 15.85 -12.46 -3.79
CA HIS A 124 16.09 -12.82 -5.19
C HIS A 124 16.50 -14.29 -5.35
N ALA A 125 17.23 -14.86 -4.38
CA ALA A 125 17.52 -16.30 -4.36
C ALA A 125 16.26 -17.20 -4.31
N LYS A 126 15.09 -16.64 -3.94
CA LYS A 126 13.78 -17.32 -3.95
C LYS A 126 12.81 -16.74 -4.99
N GLY A 127 13.24 -15.82 -5.85
CA GLY A 127 12.38 -15.15 -6.83
C GLY A 127 11.35 -14.19 -6.22
N ILE A 128 11.61 -13.64 -5.04
CA ILE A 128 10.75 -12.69 -4.34
C ILE A 128 11.21 -11.26 -4.65
N SER A 129 10.28 -10.35 -4.95
CA SER A 129 10.61 -8.94 -5.22
C SER A 129 10.87 -8.14 -3.93
N VAL A 130 11.80 -7.19 -3.99
CA VAL A 130 12.14 -6.31 -2.87
C VAL A 130 11.82 -4.86 -3.20
N GLU A 131 10.98 -4.26 -2.36
CA GLU A 131 10.81 -2.82 -2.27
C GLU A 131 11.77 -2.25 -1.23
N ALA A 132 12.36 -1.10 -1.51
CA ALA A 132 13.19 -0.36 -0.57
C ALA A 132 12.73 1.10 -0.51
N GLU A 133 13.15 1.82 0.53
CA GLU A 133 12.78 3.23 0.71
C GLU A 133 14.02 4.12 0.81
N LEU A 134 13.94 5.28 0.16
CA LEU A 134 14.94 6.34 0.24
C LEU A 134 14.28 7.70 0.43
N GLY A 135 14.71 8.40 1.47
CA GLY A 135 14.12 9.66 1.95
C GLY A 135 13.46 9.45 3.32
N MET A 136 12.97 10.52 3.93
CA MET A 136 12.23 10.43 5.20
C MET A 136 10.86 11.07 5.03
N LEU A 137 9.81 10.27 5.18
CA LEU A 137 8.42 10.73 5.19
C LEU A 137 8.08 11.33 6.56
N GLY A 138 7.35 12.44 6.58
CA GLY A 138 6.83 12.99 7.84
C GLY A 138 5.69 12.13 8.40
N GLY A 139 5.40 12.25 9.70
CA GLY A 139 4.23 11.61 10.33
C GLY A 139 4.59 10.48 11.29
N VAL A 140 3.61 9.61 11.56
CA VAL A 140 3.79 8.45 12.46
C VAL A 140 3.53 7.16 11.69
N GLU A 141 4.49 6.25 11.72
CA GLU A 141 4.42 4.93 11.11
C GLU A 141 5.14 3.89 11.98
N GLU A 142 4.49 2.75 12.25
CA GLU A 142 5.10 1.57 12.91
C GLU A 142 6.03 1.91 14.10
N ASP A 143 5.55 2.79 15.01
CA ASP A 143 6.21 3.34 16.21
C ASP A 143 7.28 4.43 15.98
N ILE A 144 7.62 4.75 14.72
CA ILE A 144 8.52 5.84 14.35
C ILE A 144 7.72 7.12 14.13
N LYS A 145 8.15 8.22 14.75
CA LYS A 145 7.59 9.56 14.57
C LYS A 145 8.63 10.47 13.93
N VAL A 146 8.39 10.88 12.69
CA VAL A 146 9.18 11.88 11.99
C VAL A 146 8.47 13.22 12.07
N GLU A 147 9.14 14.21 12.67
CA GLU A 147 8.62 15.58 12.68
C GLU A 147 8.64 16.19 11.27
N GLU A 148 7.60 16.97 10.93
CA GLU A 148 7.42 17.60 9.61
C GLU A 148 8.67 18.39 9.13
N GLY A 149 9.44 18.98 10.05
CA GLY A 149 10.66 19.73 9.72
C GLY A 149 11.88 18.90 9.34
N ASN A 150 11.83 17.59 9.59
CA ASN A 150 12.89 16.63 9.24
C ASN A 150 12.52 15.79 8.01
N ALA A 151 11.34 16.00 7.42
CA ALA A 151 10.95 15.35 6.18
C ALA A 151 11.76 15.91 5.00
N CYS A 152 12.44 15.03 4.28
CA CYS A 152 13.27 15.39 3.13
C CYS A 152 12.75 14.68 1.89
N LEU A 153 12.53 15.46 0.81
CA LEU A 153 12.21 14.89 -0.50
C LEU A 153 13.38 14.03 -1.00
N THR A 154 13.08 12.94 -1.70
CA THR A 154 14.12 12.06 -2.25
C THR A 154 14.97 12.82 -3.29
N ASP A 155 16.29 12.78 -3.14
CA ASP A 155 17.22 13.30 -4.16
C ASP A 155 17.27 12.34 -5.37
N PRO A 156 16.98 12.81 -6.60
CA PRO A 156 17.03 11.96 -7.78
C PRO A 156 18.39 11.31 -8.09
N VAL A 157 19.51 11.97 -7.73
CA VAL A 157 20.87 11.43 -7.90
C VAL A 157 21.10 10.29 -6.91
N GLU A 158 20.73 10.49 -5.64
CA GLU A 158 20.85 9.45 -4.62
C GLU A 158 19.95 8.25 -4.94
N ALA A 159 18.74 8.47 -5.46
CA ALA A 159 17.86 7.40 -5.90
C ALA A 159 18.50 6.52 -6.98
N GLU A 160 19.17 7.13 -7.97
CA GLU A 160 19.88 6.41 -9.02
C GLU A 160 21.04 5.56 -8.47
N ASP A 161 21.83 6.13 -7.56
CA ASP A 161 22.96 5.42 -6.93
C ASP A 161 22.48 4.30 -6.01
N PHE A 162 21.45 4.56 -5.21
CA PHE A 162 20.84 3.60 -4.28
C PHE A 162 20.30 2.37 -5.02
N VAL A 163 19.52 2.57 -6.09
CA VAL A 163 18.98 1.47 -6.90
C VAL A 163 20.11 0.63 -7.50
N LYS A 164 21.16 1.26 -8.04
CA LYS A 164 22.32 0.55 -8.61
C LYS A 164 23.08 -0.26 -7.56
N LYS A 165 23.28 0.29 -6.36
CA LYS A 165 24.05 -0.37 -5.29
C LYS A 165 23.27 -1.50 -4.61
N THR A 166 21.95 -1.35 -4.48
CA THR A 166 21.10 -2.31 -3.76
C THR A 166 20.56 -3.42 -4.65
N GLY A 167 20.18 -3.09 -5.90
CA GLY A 167 19.49 -4.01 -6.79
C GLY A 167 18.03 -4.29 -6.40
N CYS A 168 17.39 -3.40 -5.63
CA CYS A 168 15.95 -3.53 -5.33
C CYS A 168 15.09 -3.48 -6.62
N ASP A 169 13.84 -3.93 -6.54
CA ASP A 169 12.91 -4.04 -7.67
C ASP A 169 11.99 -2.82 -7.80
N SER A 170 11.79 -2.08 -6.71
CA SER A 170 11.01 -0.86 -6.66
C SER A 170 11.49 0.05 -5.53
N LEU A 171 11.34 1.36 -5.72
CA LEU A 171 11.78 2.37 -4.76
C LEU A 171 10.60 3.21 -4.27
N ALA A 172 10.36 3.21 -2.96
CA ALA A 172 9.53 4.19 -2.29
C ALA A 172 10.28 5.51 -2.16
N CYS A 173 9.64 6.59 -2.62
CA CYS A 173 10.21 7.93 -2.64
C CYS A 173 9.39 8.89 -1.80
N ALA A 174 10.07 9.71 -1.00
CA ALA A 174 9.50 10.87 -0.34
C ALA A 174 9.22 11.98 -1.37
N ILE A 175 7.95 12.13 -1.74
CA ILE A 175 7.47 13.14 -2.72
C ILE A 175 6.47 14.12 -2.10
N GLY A 176 6.62 14.37 -0.79
CA GLY A 176 5.77 15.26 0.00
C GLY A 176 4.58 14.59 0.67
N THR A 177 4.47 13.25 0.63
CA THR A 177 3.48 12.51 1.39
C THR A 177 3.93 12.27 2.84
N SER A 178 3.01 11.78 3.66
CA SER A 178 3.22 11.47 5.08
C SER A 178 2.23 10.40 5.54
N HIS A 179 2.56 9.70 6.61
CA HIS A 179 1.72 8.62 7.14
C HIS A 179 0.63 9.12 8.09
N GLY A 180 -0.45 8.33 8.22
CA GLY A 180 -1.56 8.64 9.11
C GLY A 180 -2.72 9.43 8.46
N ALA A 181 -3.52 10.12 9.29
CA ALA A 181 -4.69 10.91 8.84
C ALA A 181 -4.42 12.42 8.75
N PHE A 182 -3.27 12.86 9.26
CA PHE A 182 -2.88 14.26 9.35
C PHE A 182 -1.72 14.52 8.41
N LYS A 183 -2.01 14.46 7.10
CA LYS A 183 -0.93 14.41 6.12
C LYS A 183 -0.37 15.77 5.75
N PHE A 184 -1.17 16.81 5.91
CA PHE A 184 -0.87 18.16 5.43
C PHE A 184 -1.40 19.24 6.38
N LYS A 185 -0.59 20.27 6.66
CA LYS A 185 -1.08 21.59 7.06
C LYS A 185 -1.33 22.45 5.81
N GLY A 186 -2.51 22.32 5.22
CA GLY A 186 -2.93 23.10 4.05
C GLY A 186 -2.96 22.30 2.74
N LYS A 187 -2.94 22.99 1.59
CA LYS A 187 -3.14 22.40 0.26
C LYS A 187 -1.78 22.06 -0.37
N GLN A 188 -1.13 21.00 0.09
CA GLN A 188 0.13 20.53 -0.49
C GLN A 188 -0.15 19.40 -1.48
N SER A 189 0.37 19.55 -2.70
CA SER A 189 0.25 18.57 -3.80
C SER A 189 1.50 17.69 -3.87
N LEU A 190 1.41 16.55 -4.55
CA LEU A 190 2.58 15.72 -4.82
C LEU A 190 3.65 16.49 -5.61
N HIS A 191 4.92 16.26 -5.26
CA HIS A 191 6.06 16.83 -5.97
C HIS A 191 6.34 16.05 -7.27
N PHE A 192 5.54 16.30 -8.30
CA PHE A 192 5.69 15.63 -9.60
C PHE A 192 7.03 15.90 -10.30
N ASP A 193 7.67 17.03 -10.00
CA ASP A 193 9.00 17.34 -10.54
C ASP A 193 10.06 16.37 -10.03
N VAL A 194 9.94 15.89 -8.77
CA VAL A 194 10.82 14.86 -8.20
C VAL A 194 10.64 13.54 -8.93
N LEU A 195 9.38 13.11 -9.16
CA LEU A 195 9.06 11.90 -9.94
C LEU A 195 9.63 11.98 -11.36
N GLU A 196 9.48 13.11 -12.04
CA GLU A 196 9.99 13.30 -13.41
C GLU A 196 11.52 13.27 -13.46
N LYS A 197 12.20 13.88 -12.49
CA LYS A 197 13.67 13.84 -12.38
C LYS A 197 14.19 12.43 -12.11
N ILE A 198 13.54 11.66 -11.21
CA ILE A 198 13.90 10.27 -10.94
C ILE A 198 13.65 9.42 -12.19
N LYS A 199 12.48 9.54 -12.83
CA LYS A 199 12.15 8.82 -14.06
C LYS A 199 13.13 9.09 -15.20
N ALA A 200 13.64 10.32 -15.32
CA ALA A 200 14.65 10.67 -16.31
C ALA A 200 15.98 9.93 -16.10
N ARG A 201 16.33 9.63 -14.84
CA ARG A 201 17.54 8.89 -14.45
C ARG A 201 17.35 7.37 -14.47
N LEU A 202 16.16 6.93 -14.09
CA LEU A 202 15.77 5.52 -13.97
C LEU A 202 14.55 5.21 -14.86
N PRO A 203 14.68 5.30 -16.21
CA PRO A 203 13.58 5.04 -17.11
C PRO A 203 13.14 3.57 -17.02
N GLY A 204 11.83 3.33 -16.89
CA GLY A 204 11.28 1.98 -16.72
C GLY A 204 11.28 1.47 -15.29
N TYR A 205 11.88 2.19 -14.33
CA TYR A 205 12.03 1.71 -12.97
C TYR A 205 10.79 2.00 -12.09
N PRO A 206 10.19 0.97 -11.44
CA PRO A 206 8.99 1.13 -10.62
C PRO A 206 9.19 2.03 -9.39
N LEU A 207 8.42 3.12 -9.30
CA LEU A 207 8.35 3.96 -8.11
C LEU A 207 7.11 3.63 -7.26
N VAL A 208 7.22 3.84 -5.96
CA VAL A 208 6.18 3.56 -4.98
C VAL A 208 5.83 4.83 -4.20
N MET A 209 4.53 5.05 -4.00
CA MET A 209 4.03 6.12 -3.15
C MET A 209 3.48 5.58 -1.83
N HIS A 210 4.15 5.94 -0.74
CA HIS A 210 3.69 5.69 0.61
C HIS A 210 2.85 6.84 1.15
N GLY A 211 2.25 6.65 2.33
CA GLY A 211 1.45 7.70 2.97
C GLY A 211 0.33 8.24 2.06
N SER A 212 -0.27 7.41 1.19
CA SER A 212 -1.03 7.91 0.04
C SER A 212 -2.55 7.85 0.13
N SER A 213 -3.12 7.33 1.23
CA SER A 213 -4.55 7.48 1.55
C SER A 213 -5.10 8.91 1.36
N SER A 214 -6.32 9.01 0.85
CA SER A 214 -6.97 10.27 0.46
C SER A 214 -7.72 10.97 1.59
N VAL A 215 -8.08 10.24 2.65
CA VAL A 215 -8.91 10.70 3.77
C VAL A 215 -10.21 11.33 3.25
N PRO A 216 -11.14 10.51 2.71
CA PRO A 216 -12.38 11.02 2.13
C PRO A 216 -13.18 11.82 3.15
N GLN A 217 -13.50 13.08 2.81
CA GLN A 217 -14.15 13.99 3.75
C GLN A 217 -15.58 13.56 4.11
N ASP A 218 -16.27 12.83 3.22
CA ASP A 218 -17.56 12.21 3.54
C ASP A 218 -17.45 11.16 4.66
N GLU A 219 -16.43 10.29 4.60
CA GLU A 219 -16.19 9.29 5.66
C GLU A 219 -15.92 9.99 7.01
N VAL A 220 -15.09 11.04 7.01
CA VAL A 220 -14.78 11.84 8.21
C VAL A 220 -16.04 12.50 8.76
N ALA A 221 -16.83 13.15 7.91
CA ALA A 221 -18.06 13.83 8.31
C ALA A 221 -19.08 12.85 8.92
N ARG A 222 -19.25 11.67 8.31
CA ARG A 222 -20.16 10.62 8.78
C ARG A 222 -19.70 9.99 10.09
N ILE A 223 -18.38 9.77 10.26
CA ILE A 223 -17.80 9.34 11.54
C ILE A 223 -18.09 10.36 12.63
N ASN A 224 -17.87 11.66 12.38
CA ASN A 224 -18.13 12.72 13.35
C ASN A 224 -19.63 12.84 13.70
N ALA A 225 -20.51 12.70 12.70
CA ALA A 225 -21.96 12.63 12.91
C ALA A 225 -22.41 11.37 13.68
N ALA A 226 -21.55 10.36 13.80
CA ALA A 226 -21.76 9.15 14.60
C ALA A 226 -20.89 9.12 15.87
N GLY A 227 -20.62 10.30 16.45
CA GLY A 227 -19.93 10.46 17.73
C GLY A 227 -18.41 10.28 17.66
N GLY A 228 -17.81 10.31 16.47
CA GLY A 228 -16.37 10.44 16.27
C GLY A 228 -15.88 11.86 16.50
N GLN A 229 -14.55 12.01 16.65
CA GLN A 229 -13.89 13.29 16.83
C GLN A 229 -12.60 13.33 15.99
N ILE A 230 -12.76 13.38 14.67
CA ILE A 230 -11.68 13.48 13.70
C ILE A 230 -11.68 14.90 13.15
N ALA A 231 -10.76 15.74 13.63
CA ALA A 231 -10.63 17.15 13.22
C ALA A 231 -9.44 17.33 12.27
N GLY A 232 -9.56 18.21 11.27
CA GLY A 232 -8.42 18.67 10.45
C GLY A 232 -7.70 17.61 9.62
N SER A 233 -8.31 16.44 9.39
CA SER A 233 -7.69 15.35 8.63
C SER A 233 -7.78 15.60 7.13
N MET A 234 -6.64 15.65 6.45
CA MET A 234 -6.53 15.76 4.99
C MET A 234 -5.55 14.71 4.47
N GLY A 235 -5.86 14.16 3.29
CA GLY A 235 -5.02 13.18 2.60
C GLY A 235 -4.65 13.63 1.19
N VAL A 236 -4.05 12.71 0.43
CA VAL A 236 -3.62 12.97 -0.95
C VAL A 236 -4.85 13.15 -1.85
N ASP A 237 -4.81 14.12 -2.78
CA ASP A 237 -5.86 14.26 -3.79
C ASP A 237 -5.86 13.04 -4.70
N VAL A 238 -6.95 12.29 -4.70
CA VAL A 238 -7.11 11.08 -5.52
C VAL A 238 -6.96 11.33 -7.01
N ASN A 239 -7.19 12.56 -7.47
CA ASN A 239 -7.01 12.94 -8.87
C ASN A 239 -5.53 13.00 -9.27
N GLU A 240 -4.61 12.99 -8.30
CA GLU A 240 -3.17 12.98 -8.54
C GLU A 240 -2.60 11.57 -8.71
N TYR A 241 -3.34 10.51 -8.35
CA TYR A 241 -2.88 9.12 -8.46
C TYR A 241 -2.52 8.71 -9.90
N LEU A 242 -3.44 8.85 -10.86
CA LEU A 242 -3.17 8.49 -12.25
C LEU A 242 -2.10 9.40 -12.91
N PRO A 243 -2.09 10.74 -12.69
CA PRO A 243 -0.97 11.57 -13.08
C PRO A 243 0.39 11.13 -12.53
N ALA A 244 0.46 10.69 -11.27
CA ALA A 244 1.68 10.12 -10.70
C ALA A 244 2.04 8.78 -11.36
N ALA A 245 1.04 7.95 -11.66
CA ALA A 245 1.25 6.66 -12.33
C ALA A 245 1.89 6.81 -13.72
N LYS A 246 1.42 7.77 -14.51
CA LYS A 246 2.02 8.13 -15.81
C LYS A 246 3.47 8.62 -15.70
N ARG A 247 3.90 9.01 -14.50
CA ARG A 247 5.26 9.45 -14.15
C ARG A 247 6.13 8.38 -13.50
N GLY A 248 5.71 7.11 -13.56
CA GLY A 248 6.53 5.97 -13.13
C GLY A 248 6.15 5.40 -11.77
N VAL A 249 5.16 5.99 -11.09
CA VAL A 249 4.57 5.35 -9.92
C VAL A 249 3.78 4.12 -10.37
N THR A 250 4.01 3.00 -9.70
CA THR A 250 3.38 1.70 -10.02
C THR A 250 2.70 1.06 -8.81
N LYS A 251 2.98 1.55 -7.60
CA LYS A 251 2.31 1.15 -6.35
C LYS A 251 1.90 2.38 -5.55
N VAL A 252 0.68 2.36 -5.02
CA VAL A 252 0.15 3.39 -4.12
C VAL A 252 -0.36 2.72 -2.85
N ASN A 253 0.27 3.00 -1.71
CA ASN A 253 -0.13 2.44 -0.41
C ASN A 253 -1.36 3.17 0.13
N ILE A 254 -2.42 2.42 0.47
CA ILE A 254 -3.69 2.93 0.96
C ILE A 254 -4.15 2.08 2.15
N ASP A 255 -4.04 2.64 3.36
CA ASP A 255 -4.50 2.00 4.60
C ASP A 255 -5.57 2.85 5.32
N THR A 256 -5.21 4.09 5.69
CA THR A 256 -6.06 5.01 6.48
C THR A 256 -7.51 5.06 5.99
N ASP A 257 -7.72 5.10 4.67
CA ASP A 257 -9.05 5.18 4.08
C ASP A 257 -9.90 3.94 4.42
N GLY A 258 -9.31 2.74 4.38
CA GLY A 258 -10.01 1.51 4.77
C GLY A 258 -10.38 1.48 6.25
N ARG A 259 -9.52 2.03 7.11
CA ARG A 259 -9.82 2.21 8.54
C ARG A 259 -10.96 3.20 8.75
N LEU A 260 -11.05 4.26 7.95
CA LEU A 260 -12.17 5.21 7.98
C LEU A 260 -13.49 4.52 7.57
N VAL A 261 -13.51 3.77 6.46
CA VAL A 261 -14.70 3.01 6.06
C VAL A 261 -15.15 2.05 7.16
N TRP A 262 -14.22 1.31 7.76
CA TRP A 262 -14.53 0.41 8.88
C TRP A 262 -15.12 1.17 10.07
N THR A 263 -14.49 2.28 10.46
CA THR A 263 -14.89 3.09 11.61
C THR A 263 -16.28 3.70 11.39
N ARG A 264 -16.53 4.24 10.20
CA ARG A 264 -17.84 4.78 9.84
C ARG A 264 -18.91 3.71 9.97
N VAL A 265 -18.74 2.56 9.32
CA VAL A 265 -19.75 1.49 9.30
C VAL A 265 -20.13 1.08 10.72
N HIS A 266 -19.15 0.83 11.58
CA HIS A 266 -19.42 0.35 12.94
C HIS A 266 -20.05 1.44 13.81
N ARG A 267 -19.59 2.69 13.69
CA ARG A 267 -20.18 3.80 14.46
C ARG A 267 -21.62 4.08 14.07
N GLU A 268 -21.91 4.15 12.76
CA GLU A 268 -23.28 4.33 12.28
C GLU A 268 -24.17 3.16 12.73
N TYR A 269 -23.68 1.91 12.59
CA TYR A 269 -24.44 0.74 12.99
C TYR A 269 -24.83 0.78 14.47
N PHE A 270 -23.88 1.00 15.38
CA PHE A 270 -24.16 0.96 16.82
C PHE A 270 -24.89 2.22 17.33
N ARG A 271 -24.75 3.36 16.65
CA ARG A 271 -25.60 4.53 16.92
C ARG A 271 -27.07 4.23 16.59
N ASP A 272 -27.31 3.62 15.43
CA ASP A 272 -28.66 3.42 14.90
C ASP A 272 -29.33 2.15 15.47
N LYS A 273 -28.51 1.19 15.92
CA LYS A 273 -28.96 -0.10 16.50
C LYS A 273 -28.23 -0.40 17.82
N PRO A 274 -28.43 0.41 18.87
CA PRO A 274 -27.69 0.29 20.13
C PRO A 274 -27.98 -1.00 20.92
N GLY A 275 -29.09 -1.69 20.63
CA GLY A 275 -29.43 -2.97 21.26
C GLY A 275 -28.81 -4.19 20.57
N ASP A 276 -28.24 -4.03 19.36
CA ASP A 276 -27.62 -5.12 18.63
C ASP A 276 -26.19 -5.35 19.13
N PHE A 277 -25.85 -6.60 19.41
CA PHE A 277 -24.53 -7.01 19.91
C PHE A 277 -23.89 -8.14 19.08
N ASP A 278 -24.57 -8.60 18.02
CA ASP A 278 -23.95 -9.47 17.03
C ASP A 278 -23.00 -8.65 16.16
N PHE A 279 -21.74 -9.09 16.04
CA PHE A 279 -20.72 -8.39 15.26
C PHE A 279 -20.86 -8.64 13.74
N ARG A 280 -21.59 -9.68 13.32
CA ARG A 280 -21.68 -10.07 11.91
C ARG A 280 -22.49 -9.07 11.06
N PRO A 281 -23.63 -8.52 11.50
CA PRO A 281 -24.35 -7.52 10.73
C PRO A 281 -23.53 -6.28 10.30
N PRO A 282 -22.80 -5.56 11.19
CA PRO A 282 -21.92 -4.48 10.74
C PRO A 282 -20.76 -5.00 9.89
N GLY A 283 -20.23 -6.20 10.15
CA GLY A 283 -19.21 -6.84 9.31
C GLY A 283 -19.67 -7.06 7.86
N LYS A 284 -20.92 -7.53 7.65
CA LYS A 284 -21.50 -7.68 6.30
C LYS A 284 -21.60 -6.35 5.56
N ILE A 285 -22.01 -5.28 6.26
CA ILE A 285 -22.06 -3.94 5.67
C ILE A 285 -20.64 -3.48 5.32
N PHE A 286 -19.68 -3.69 6.21
CA PHE A 286 -18.30 -3.27 5.99
C PHE A 286 -17.67 -3.96 4.78
N ILE A 287 -17.88 -5.28 4.59
CA ILE A 287 -17.37 -6.00 3.41
C ILE A 287 -17.85 -5.34 2.11
N GLU A 288 -19.15 -5.03 2.00
CA GLU A 288 -19.73 -4.42 0.80
C GLU A 288 -19.24 -2.98 0.58
N GLU A 289 -19.19 -2.18 1.65
CA GLU A 289 -18.74 -0.79 1.57
C GLU A 289 -17.24 -0.69 1.26
N TYR A 290 -16.44 -1.59 1.82
CA TYR A 290 -15.02 -1.67 1.52
C TYR A 290 -14.78 -2.16 0.08
N ALA A 291 -15.56 -3.11 -0.43
CA ALA A 291 -15.49 -3.53 -1.83
C ALA A 291 -15.79 -2.36 -2.79
N LYS A 292 -16.82 -1.56 -2.52
CA LYS A 292 -17.13 -0.35 -3.30
C LYS A 292 -16.00 0.67 -3.24
N PHE A 293 -15.42 0.88 -2.05
CA PHE A 293 -14.28 1.75 -1.87
C PHE A 293 -13.09 1.30 -2.73
N ILE A 294 -12.71 0.02 -2.67
CA ILE A 294 -11.60 -0.56 -3.46
C ILE A 294 -11.87 -0.40 -4.95
N ALA A 295 -13.06 -0.76 -5.44
CA ALA A 295 -13.42 -0.60 -6.83
C ALA A 295 -13.30 0.87 -7.29
N SER A 296 -13.73 1.82 -6.47
CA SER A 296 -13.59 3.25 -6.77
C SER A 296 -12.13 3.70 -6.85
N ARG A 297 -11.26 3.17 -5.99
CA ARG A 297 -9.82 3.49 -6.00
C ARG A 297 -9.14 2.90 -7.23
N ASN A 298 -9.51 1.70 -7.65
CA ASN A 298 -8.97 1.09 -8.87
C ASN A 298 -9.29 1.91 -10.13
N VAL A 299 -10.45 2.58 -10.18
CA VAL A 299 -10.77 3.53 -11.27
C VAL A 299 -9.82 4.73 -11.23
N LEU A 300 -9.60 5.33 -10.06
CA LEU A 300 -8.76 6.52 -9.89
C LEU A 300 -7.27 6.23 -10.12
N LEU A 301 -6.83 5.00 -9.83
CA LEU A 301 -5.48 4.50 -10.10
C LEU A 301 -5.27 4.10 -11.57
N GLY A 302 -6.35 3.94 -12.34
CA GLY A 302 -6.33 3.43 -13.72
C GLY A 302 -6.19 1.91 -13.85
N SER A 303 -6.20 1.16 -12.74
CA SER A 303 -6.03 -0.30 -12.71
C SER A 303 -7.31 -1.07 -13.01
N ALA A 304 -8.48 -0.42 -12.94
CA ALA A 304 -9.76 -1.02 -13.28
C ALA A 304 -9.76 -1.55 -14.74
N GLY A 305 -10.24 -2.78 -14.93
CA GLY A 305 -10.30 -3.44 -16.24
C GLY A 305 -8.98 -4.06 -16.74
N GLN A 306 -7.89 -3.98 -15.98
CA GLN A 306 -6.57 -4.47 -16.40
C GLN A 306 -6.31 -5.96 -16.14
N LEU A 307 -7.23 -6.67 -15.49
CA LEU A 307 -6.99 -8.06 -15.06
C LEU A 307 -6.74 -9.02 -16.23
N GLU A 308 -7.51 -8.92 -17.31
CA GLU A 308 -7.39 -9.83 -18.46
C GLU A 308 -6.14 -9.56 -19.30
N SER A 309 -5.79 -8.28 -19.53
CA SER A 309 -4.54 -7.91 -20.21
C SER A 309 -3.31 -8.35 -19.40
N LEU A 310 -3.37 -8.18 -18.07
CA LEU A 310 -2.33 -8.69 -17.18
C LEU A 310 -2.22 -10.21 -17.28
N ARG A 311 -3.33 -10.95 -17.20
CA ARG A 311 -3.33 -12.42 -17.33
C ARG A 311 -2.66 -12.87 -18.64
N ALA A 312 -2.98 -12.23 -19.75
CA ALA A 312 -2.37 -12.51 -21.05
C ALA A 312 -0.86 -12.18 -21.08
N SER A 313 -0.42 -11.16 -20.34
CA SER A 313 1.00 -10.79 -20.23
C SER A 313 1.82 -11.78 -19.40
N LEU A 314 1.21 -12.43 -18.40
CA LEU A 314 1.85 -13.40 -17.50
C LEU A 314 2.00 -14.80 -18.13
N ALA A 315 1.22 -15.09 -19.17
CA ALA A 315 1.27 -16.36 -19.90
C ALA A 315 2.42 -16.43 -20.94
N LYS A 316 3.17 -15.34 -21.13
CA LYS A 316 4.28 -15.21 -22.08
C LYS A 316 5.62 -15.30 -21.36
#